data_AF-A0A2V9CL27-F1
#
_entry.id   AF-A0A2V9CL27-F1
#
_cell.length_a   1.000
_cell.length_b   1.000
_cell.length_c   1.000
_cell.angle_alpha   90.00
_cell.angle_beta   90.00
_cell.angle_gamma   90.00
#
_symmetry.space_group_name_H-M   'P 1'
#
loop_
_entity.id
_entity.type
_entity.pdbx_description
1 polymer ?
#
loop_
_entity_poly.entity_id
_entity_poly.type
_entity_poly.pdbx_seq_one_letter_code
_entity_poly.pdbx_strand_id
1 'polypeptide(L)' 'MRLGTGAIVLVDDDRMEDRNVNRILNSTIQDARDSRLKVDVMADAIERTNLGTRVIRVTKNLWNPEVIRTAPSDA' A
#
# COMPACT_ATOMS: atom_id res chain seq x y z
N MET A 1 -1.74 -12.73 -2.45
CA MET A 1 -0.37 -12.93 -1.96
C MET A 1 -0.01 -14.39 -2.19
N ARG A 2 0.86 -14.71 -3.17
CA ARG A 2 1.08 -16.10 -3.63
C ARG A 2 2.51 -16.61 -3.43
N LEU A 3 3.49 -15.71 -3.24
CA LEU A 3 4.91 -16.06 -3.19
C LEU A 3 5.48 -16.22 -1.77
N GLY A 4 4.64 -16.19 -0.73
CA GLY A 4 5.12 -16.32 0.66
C GLY A 4 5.99 -15.16 1.14
N THR A 5 5.82 -13.96 0.57
CA THR A 5 6.60 -12.78 0.93
C THR A 5 6.41 -12.42 2.41
N GLY A 6 7.53 -12.38 3.16
CA GLY A 6 7.51 -12.09 4.60
C GLY A 6 7.22 -10.62 4.93
N ALA A 7 7.65 -9.70 4.07
CA ALA A 7 7.36 -8.27 4.22
C ALA A 7 7.15 -7.57 2.89
N ILE A 8 6.24 -6.59 2.86
CA ILE A 8 6.01 -5.69 1.72
C ILE A 8 6.11 -4.24 2.21
N VAL A 9 6.91 -3.43 1.52
CA VAL A 9 6.94 -1.97 1.72
C VAL A 9 6.09 -1.33 0.62
N LEU A 10 5.07 -0.58 1.02
CA LEU A 10 4.23 0.22 0.14
C LEU A 10 4.62 1.68 0.27
N VAL A 11 4.95 2.32 -0.85
CA VAL A 11 5.38 3.71 -0.93
C VAL A 11 4.49 4.43 -1.93
N ASP A 12 3.64 5.33 -1.45
CA ASP A 12 2.78 6.18 -2.27
C ASP A 12 2.20 7.29 -1.37
N ASP A 13 2.19 8.54 -1.84
CA ASP A 13 1.60 9.70 -1.13
C ASP A 13 0.29 10.19 -1.75
N ASP A 14 -0.23 9.49 -2.77
CA ASP A 14 -1.50 9.83 -3.40
C ASP A 14 -2.70 9.35 -2.57
N ARG A 15 -3.82 10.01 -2.84
CA ARG A 15 -5.14 9.63 -2.35
C ARG A 15 -5.93 8.90 -3.42
N MET A 16 -6.90 8.11 -2.98
CA MET A 16 -7.88 7.49 -3.84
C MET A 16 -8.77 8.52 -4.52
N GLU A 17 -9.08 8.28 -5.78
CA GLU A 17 -10.06 8.99 -6.61
C GLU A 17 -11.01 7.98 -7.27
N ASP A 18 -12.18 8.42 -7.73
CA ASP A 18 -13.18 7.55 -8.38
C ASP A 18 -12.59 6.75 -9.55
N ARG A 19 -11.71 7.38 -10.35
CA ARG A 19 -11.01 6.73 -11.48
C ARG A 19 -10.01 5.66 -11.07
N ASN A 20 -9.70 5.52 -9.79
CA ASN A 20 -8.81 4.48 -9.28
C ASN A 20 -9.56 3.19 -8.94
N VAL A 21 -10.86 3.26 -8.65
CA VAL A 21 -11.64 2.12 -8.15
C VAL A 21 -11.67 0.95 -9.15
N ASN A 22 -11.64 1.24 -10.45
CA ASN A 22 -11.58 0.22 -11.51
C ASN A 22 -10.16 -0.26 -11.86
N ARG A 23 -9.12 0.24 -11.18
CA ARG A 23 -7.70 -0.07 -11.45
C ARG A 23 -6.92 -0.56 -10.24
N ILE A 24 -7.34 -0.17 -9.03
CA ILE A 24 -6.75 -0.63 -7.77
C ILE A 24 -7.64 -1.74 -7.22
N LEU A 25 -7.14 -2.97 -7.29
CA LEU A 25 -7.86 -4.14 -6.80
C LEU A 25 -8.13 -4.01 -5.30
N ASN A 26 -9.31 -4.49 -4.87
CA ASN A 26 -9.78 -4.43 -3.47
C ASN A 26 -10.04 -3.03 -2.90
N SER A 27 -10.06 -2.01 -3.76
CA SER A 27 -10.57 -0.68 -3.41
C SER A 27 -12.09 -0.59 -3.65
N THR A 28 -12.73 0.35 -2.96
CA THR A 28 -14.16 0.62 -3.06
C THR A 28 -14.41 2.08 -3.43
N ILE A 29 -15.63 2.38 -3.89
CA ILE A 29 -16.06 3.77 -4.10
C ILE A 29 -16.04 4.57 -2.78
N GLN A 30 -16.21 3.91 -1.64
CA GLN A 30 -16.15 4.58 -0.34
C GLN A 30 -14.72 5.02 -0.02
N ASP A 31 -13.70 4.21 -0.34
CA ASP A 31 -12.30 4.61 -0.16
C ASP A 31 -11.94 5.87 -0.97
N ALA A 32 -12.52 6.00 -2.17
CA ALA A 32 -12.38 7.20 -3.01
C ALA A 32 -13.13 8.40 -2.42
N ARG A 33 -14.37 8.22 -1.96
CA ARG A 33 -15.18 9.28 -1.32
C ARG A 33 -14.54 9.82 -0.05
N ASP A 34 -13.93 8.94 0.74
CA ASP A 34 -13.20 9.30 1.96
C ASP A 34 -11.78 9.81 1.67
N SER A 35 -11.38 9.85 0.39
CA SER A 35 -10.05 10.27 -0.06
C SER A 35 -8.92 9.57 0.70
N ARG A 36 -9.10 8.27 0.97
CA ARG A 36 -8.13 7.46 1.72
C ARG A 36 -6.80 7.41 0.98
N LEU A 37 -5.70 7.27 1.71
CA LEU A 37 -4.39 7.06 1.10
C LEU A 37 -4.37 5.72 0.37
N LYS A 38 -3.78 5.69 -0.83
CA LYS A 38 -3.68 4.44 -1.61
C LYS A 38 -2.90 3.38 -0.84
N VAL A 39 -1.84 3.77 -0.11
CA VAL A 39 -1.05 2.86 0.73
C VAL A 39 -1.90 2.16 1.79
N ASP A 40 -2.88 2.85 2.38
CA ASP A 40 -3.73 2.26 3.41
C ASP A 40 -4.71 1.26 2.78
N VAL A 41 -5.35 1.62 1.67
CA VAL A 41 -6.30 0.74 0.97
C VAL A 41 -5.62 -0.55 0.53
N MET A 42 -4.41 -0.46 -0.05
CA MET A 42 -3.64 -1.63 -0.47
C MET A 42 -3.16 -2.47 0.72
N ALA A 43 -2.67 -1.81 1.79
CA ALA A 43 -2.19 -2.51 2.96
C ALA A 43 -3.31 -3.27 3.68
N ASP A 44 -4.46 -2.64 3.86
CA ASP A 44 -5.63 -3.29 4.47
C ASP A 44 -6.09 -4.48 3.64
N ALA A 45 -6.03 -4.39 2.30
CA ALA A 45 -6.34 -5.51 1.42
C ALA A 45 -5.38 -6.68 1.59
N ILE A 46 -4.08 -6.41 1.76
CA ILE A 46 -3.07 -7.43 2.05
C ILE A 46 -3.30 -8.04 3.43
N GLU A 47 -3.50 -7.22 4.45
CA GLU A 47 -3.67 -7.67 5.84
C GLU A 47 -4.93 -8.52 6.02
N ARG A 48 -6.03 -8.20 5.31
CA ARG A 48 -7.25 -9.04 5.29
C ARG A 48 -7.02 -10.46 4.79
N THR A 49 -5.94 -10.71 4.02
CA THR A 49 -5.61 -12.08 3.62
C THR A 49 -5.11 -12.94 4.78
N ASN A 50 -4.65 -12.32 5.88
CA ASN A 50 -4.19 -12.96 7.10
C ASN A 50 -3.11 -14.05 6.88
N LEU A 51 -2.18 -13.79 5.95
CA LEU A 51 -1.10 -14.72 5.59
C LEU A 51 0.22 -14.44 6.33
N GLY A 52 0.21 -13.59 7.36
CA GLY A 52 1.40 -13.24 8.14
C GLY A 52 2.39 -12.33 7.42
N THR A 53 2.08 -11.80 6.23
CA THR A 53 2.93 -10.81 5.57
C THR A 53 2.90 -9.48 6.33
N ARG A 54 4.08 -9.01 6.76
CA ARG A 54 4.23 -7.68 7.37
C ARG A 54 4.13 -6.59 6.31
N VAL A 55 3.18 -5.67 6.44
CA VAL A 55 3.07 -4.51 5.53
C VAL A 55 3.61 -3.26 6.20
N ILE A 56 4.55 -2.59 5.54
CA ILE A 56 5.10 -1.30 5.95
C ILE A 56 4.52 -0.23 5.04
N ARG A 57 3.75 0.70 5.61
CA ARG A 57 3.13 1.82 4.90
C ARG A 57 4.06 3.02 4.96
N VAL A 58 4.39 3.62 3.82
CA VAL A 58 5.21 4.83 3.72
C VAL A 58 4.47 5.86 2.87
N THR A 59 3.86 6.85 3.53
CA THR A 59 3.13 7.94 2.88
C THR A 59 4.08 9.06 2.44
N LYS A 60 4.97 8.73 1.52
CA LYS A 60 5.94 9.63 0.90
C LYS A 60 6.18 9.16 -0.53
N ASN A 61 6.72 10.03 -1.38
CA ASN A 61 7.21 9.65 -2.70
C ASN A 61 8.71 9.32 -2.69
N LEU A 62 9.19 8.72 -3.78
CA LEU A 62 10.58 8.29 -3.96
C LEU A 62 11.59 9.44 -4.08
N TRP A 63 11.14 10.70 -4.20
CA TRP A 63 12.04 11.86 -4.18
C TRP A 63 12.57 12.17 -2.79
N ASN A 64 11.97 11.60 -1.74
CA ASN A 64 12.50 11.69 -0.39
C ASN A 64 13.58 10.61 -0.17
N PRO A 65 14.86 10.98 0.02
CA PRO A 65 15.95 10.01 0.17
C PRO A 65 15.79 9.06 1.37
N GLU A 66 15.01 9.43 2.38
CA GLU A 66 14.71 8.57 3.52
C GLU A 66 13.87 7.35 3.11
N VAL A 67 13.00 7.50 2.11
CA VAL A 67 12.13 6.42 1.62
C VAL A 67 12.95 5.29 1.02
N ILE A 68 14.00 5.62 0.27
CA ILE A 68 14.93 4.63 -0.28
C ILE A 68 15.60 3.81 0.83
N ARG A 69 15.86 4.44 1.99
CA ARG A 69 16.46 3.78 3.15
C ARG A 69 15.47 2.93 3.96
N THR A 70 14.16 3.02 3.70
CA THR A 70 13.14 2.19 4.37
C THR A 70 13.01 0.79 3.79
N ALA A 71 13.63 0.51 2.65
CA ALA A 71 13.75 -0.85 2.14
C ALA A 71 14.56 -1.70 3.14
N PRO A 72 14.05 -2.86 3.61
CA PRO A 72 14.80 -3.74 4.48
C PRO A 72 16.13 -4.14 3.81
N SER A 73 17.22 -4.08 4.57
CA SER A 73 18.55 -4.51 4.11
C SER A 73 18.64 -6.01 3.84
N ASP A 74 17.65 -6.77 4.33
CA ASP A 74 17.68 -8.23 4.43
C ASP A 74 16.63 -8.90 3.53
N ALA A 75 16.15 -8.20 2.49
CA ALA A 75 15.20 -8.72 1.50
C ALA A 75 15.89 -9.51 0.38
#